data_AF-F9LZZ1-F1
#
_entry.id   AF-F9LZZ1-F1
#
_cell.length_a   1.000
_cell.length_b   1.000
_cell.length_c   1.000
_cell.angle_alpha   90.00
_cell.angle_beta   90.00
_cell.angle_gamma   90.00
#
_symmetry.space_group_name_H-M   'P 1'
#
loop_
_entity.id
_entity.type
_entity.pdbx_description
1 polymer ?
#
loop_
_entity_poly.entity_id
_entity_poly.type
_entity_poly.pdbx_seq_one_letter_code
_entity_poly.pdbx_strand_id
1 'polypeptide(L)'
;MKESNKRLKTKRIIENAMVQLLMDQPFDQISTVKLAEKAGISRSSFYTHYKDKYDMIEHYQSKLFHTFEYIFQKHAHHKRDAILEVFEYLESEPLLAALLSENGTKEIQNFLRNKLHIILSTDLQKRFMKLQLNPIELEYSSIYLTNALFGVCQTWIAHGKKESPQEMTDFLMKMLGDAN
;
A
#
# COMPACT_ATOMS: atom_id res chain seq x y z
N MET A 1 16.84 -11.55 14.51
CA MET A 1 17.88 -11.97 13.53
C MET A 1 17.71 -11.13 12.27
N LYS A 2 18.71 -10.35 11.84
CA LYS A 2 18.63 -9.58 10.58
C LYS A 2 18.52 -10.56 9.40
N GLU A 3 17.55 -10.34 8.51
CA GLU A 3 17.40 -11.14 7.29
C GLU A 3 18.67 -10.99 6.42
N SER A 4 19.17 -12.09 5.84
CA SER A 4 20.38 -12.04 5.01
C SER A 4 20.18 -11.14 3.79
N ASN A 5 21.20 -10.35 3.43
CA ASN A 5 21.19 -9.50 2.23
C ASN A 5 20.83 -10.27 0.95
N LYS A 6 21.24 -11.55 0.86
CA LYS A 6 20.90 -12.42 -0.27
C LYS A 6 19.40 -12.68 -0.35
N ARG A 7 18.77 -12.95 0.80
CA ARG A 7 17.33 -13.24 0.90
C ARG A 7 16.49 -12.00 0.55
N LEU A 8 16.88 -10.83 1.03
CA LEU A 8 16.24 -9.56 0.67
C LEU A 8 16.36 -9.25 -0.83
N LYS A 9 17.55 -9.50 -1.42
CA LYS A 9 17.77 -9.31 -2.86
C LYS A 9 16.85 -10.22 -3.69
N THR A 10 16.70 -11.49 -3.30
CA THR A 10 15.80 -12.42 -4.02
C THR A 10 14.34 -11.98 -3.91
N LYS A 11 13.88 -11.56 -2.72
CA LYS A 11 12.51 -11.02 -2.56
C LYS A 11 12.23 -9.86 -3.51
N ARG A 12 13.16 -8.89 -3.60
CA ARG A 12 13.04 -7.74 -4.53
C ARG A 12 12.99 -8.18 -5.99
N ILE A 13 13.78 -9.18 -6.38
CA ILE A 13 13.74 -9.72 -7.75
C ILE A 13 12.38 -10.37 -8.04
N ILE A 14 11.79 -11.09 -7.08
CA ILE A 14 10.46 -11.68 -7.20
C ILE A 14 9.38 -10.58 -7.28
N GLU A 15 9.45 -9.55 -6.43
CA GLU A 15 8.54 -8.39 -6.45
C GLU A 15 8.59 -7.68 -7.81
N ASN A 16 9.78 -7.43 -8.35
CA ASN A 16 9.96 -6.81 -9.67
C ASN A 16 9.43 -7.70 -10.81
N ALA A 17 9.61 -9.01 -10.72
CA ALA A 17 9.05 -9.94 -11.70
C ALA A 17 7.51 -9.93 -11.66
N MET A 18 6.91 -9.85 -10.47
CA MET A 18 5.47 -9.71 -10.31
C MET A 18 4.96 -8.41 -10.94
N VAL A 19 5.63 -7.28 -10.70
CA VAL A 19 5.31 -5.99 -11.35
C VAL A 19 5.27 -6.14 -12.86
N GLN A 20 6.32 -6.71 -13.45
CA GLN A 20 6.39 -6.88 -14.90
C GLN A 20 5.29 -7.80 -15.44
N LEU A 21 4.94 -8.86 -14.73
CA LEU A 21 3.88 -9.77 -15.17
C LEU A 21 2.49 -9.16 -15.05
N LEU A 22 2.27 -8.32 -14.04
CA LEU A 22 1.02 -7.56 -13.84
C LEU A 22 0.85 -6.41 -14.84
N MET A 23 1.90 -5.98 -15.53
CA MET A 23 1.76 -5.08 -16.68
C MET A 23 1.13 -5.78 -17.89
N ASP A 24 1.31 -7.10 -18.00
CA ASP A 24 0.92 -7.87 -19.19
C ASP A 24 -0.36 -8.69 -18.99
N GLN A 25 -0.67 -9.13 -17.76
CA GLN A 25 -1.82 -10.02 -17.52
C GLN A 25 -2.39 -9.90 -16.10
N PRO A 26 -3.64 -10.34 -15.88
CA PRO A 26 -4.25 -10.38 -14.55
C PRO A 26 -3.51 -11.30 -13.58
N PHE A 27 -3.47 -10.93 -12.31
CA PHE A 27 -2.82 -11.65 -11.21
C PHE A 27 -3.20 -13.13 -11.17
N ASP A 28 -4.48 -13.46 -11.38
CA ASP A 28 -4.99 -14.83 -11.31
C ASP A 28 -4.36 -15.75 -12.36
N GLN A 29 -3.98 -15.20 -13.51
CA GLN A 29 -3.34 -15.93 -14.61
C GLN A 29 -1.83 -16.12 -14.41
N ILE A 30 -1.22 -15.40 -13.47
CA ILE A 30 0.19 -15.55 -13.15
C ILE A 30 0.38 -16.84 -12.34
N SER A 31 1.16 -17.80 -12.83
CA SER A 31 1.54 -18.99 -12.06
C SER A 31 2.85 -18.76 -11.30
N THR A 32 3.07 -19.49 -10.21
CA THR A 32 4.36 -19.49 -9.50
C THR A 32 5.52 -19.90 -10.41
N VAL A 33 5.25 -20.76 -11.41
CA VAL A 33 6.26 -21.17 -12.40
C VAL A 33 6.66 -19.97 -13.27
N LYS A 34 5.67 -19.29 -13.86
CA LYS A 34 5.89 -18.11 -14.71
C LYS A 34 6.58 -16.98 -13.93
N LEU A 35 6.21 -16.81 -12.66
CA LEU A 35 6.84 -15.84 -11.77
C LEU A 35 8.31 -16.16 -11.48
N ALA A 36 8.62 -17.42 -11.16
CA ALA A 36 10.01 -17.86 -10.93
C ALA A 36 10.87 -17.71 -12.19
N GLU A 37 10.33 -18.07 -13.35
CA GLU A 37 10.98 -17.90 -14.65
C GLU A 37 11.26 -16.42 -14.95
N LYS A 38 10.26 -15.54 -14.79
CA LYS A 38 10.42 -14.09 -15.00
C LYS A 38 11.44 -13.49 -14.03
N ALA A 39 11.49 -13.99 -12.79
CA ALA A 39 12.45 -13.59 -11.78
C ALA A 39 13.88 -14.13 -12.04
N GLY A 40 14.07 -15.04 -13.00
CA GLY A 40 15.38 -15.66 -13.27
C GLY A 40 15.87 -16.54 -12.12
N ILE A 41 14.97 -17.17 -11.37
CA ILE A 41 15.29 -18.08 -10.26
C ILE A 41 14.65 -19.46 -10.46
N SER A 42 15.20 -20.47 -9.77
CA SER A 42 14.55 -21.79 -9.76
C SER A 42 13.26 -21.77 -8.95
N ARG A 43 12.31 -22.66 -9.29
CA ARG A 43 11.10 -22.89 -8.49
C ARG A 43 11.44 -23.21 -7.03
N SER A 44 12.43 -24.08 -6.81
CA SER A 44 12.90 -24.40 -5.46
C SER A 44 13.37 -23.17 -4.71
N SER A 45 14.05 -22.23 -5.37
CA SER A 45 14.46 -20.96 -4.77
C SER A 45 13.26 -20.09 -4.39
N PHE A 46 12.23 -20.01 -5.24
CA PHE A 46 10.99 -19.30 -4.91
C PHE A 46 10.36 -19.86 -3.62
N TYR A 47 10.25 -21.19 -3.53
CA TYR A 47 9.63 -21.86 -2.38
C TYR A 47 10.43 -21.75 -1.08
N THR A 48 11.70 -21.31 -1.12
CA THR A 48 12.43 -20.95 0.12
C THR A 48 11.96 -19.63 0.74
N HIS A 49 11.23 -18.82 -0.03
CA HIS A 49 10.74 -17.50 0.39
C HIS A 49 9.24 -17.48 0.61
N TYR A 50 8.47 -18.14 -0.27
CA TYR A 50 7.01 -18.07 -0.30
C TYR A 50 6.38 -19.41 -0.63
N LYS A 51 5.22 -19.70 -0.05
CA LYS A 51 4.46 -20.93 -0.35
C LYS A 51 3.87 -20.89 -1.76
N ASP A 52 3.38 -19.74 -2.18
CA ASP A 52 2.83 -19.47 -3.50
C ASP A 52 2.79 -17.95 -3.78
N LYS A 53 2.14 -17.54 -4.87
CA LYS A 53 2.00 -16.12 -5.22
C LYS A 53 1.13 -15.33 -4.24
N TYR A 54 0.16 -15.96 -3.58
CA TYR A 54 -0.74 -15.30 -2.64
C TYR A 54 0.00 -15.01 -1.34
N ASP A 55 0.76 -15.98 -0.83
CA ASP A 55 1.67 -15.83 0.32
C ASP A 55 2.68 -14.71 0.06
N MET A 56 3.21 -14.60 -1.17
CA MET A 56 4.07 -13.50 -1.57
C MET A 56 3.40 -12.12 -1.45
N ILE A 57 2.14 -12.00 -1.92
CA ILE A 57 1.36 -10.76 -1.79
C ILE A 57 1.02 -10.45 -0.33
N GLU A 58 0.67 -11.46 0.48
CA GLU A 58 0.38 -11.27 1.90
C GLU A 58 1.62 -10.74 2.65
N HIS A 59 2.80 -11.31 2.39
CA HIS A 59 4.06 -10.83 2.92
C HIS A 59 4.37 -9.38 2.50
N TYR A 60 4.10 -9.05 1.24
CA TYR A 60 4.27 -7.68 0.72
C TYR A 60 3.33 -6.69 1.43
N GLN A 61 2.02 -7.01 1.50
CA GLN A 61 1.01 -6.19 2.14
C GLN A 61 1.30 -6.01 3.63
N SER A 62 1.75 -7.06 4.32
CA SER A 62 2.18 -6.99 5.71
C SER A 62 3.33 -5.99 5.87
N LYS A 63 4.38 -6.06 5.06
CA LYS A 63 5.49 -5.08 5.07
C LYS A 63 4.99 -3.66 4.80
N LEU A 64 4.09 -3.49 3.82
CA LEU A 64 3.49 -2.20 3.48
C LEU A 64 2.80 -1.58 4.71
N PHE A 65 1.92 -2.34 5.38
CA PHE A 65 1.16 -1.81 6.52
C PHE A 65 2.02 -1.59 7.77
N HIS A 66 3.01 -2.44 8.04
CA HIS A 66 3.99 -2.17 9.11
C HIS A 66 4.75 -0.86 8.84
N THR A 67 5.03 -0.54 7.58
CA THR A 67 5.68 0.73 7.20
C THR A 67 4.75 1.91 7.46
N PHE A 68 3.47 1.80 7.09
CA PHE A 68 2.48 2.85 7.39
C PHE A 68 2.28 3.05 8.89
N GLU A 69 2.13 1.97 9.67
CA GLU A 69 2.04 2.04 11.13
C GLU A 69 3.26 2.75 11.73
N TYR A 70 4.46 2.43 11.25
CA TYR A 70 5.69 3.10 11.65
C TYR A 70 5.70 4.60 11.30
N ILE A 71 5.31 4.97 10.08
CA ILE A 71 5.23 6.38 9.64
C ILE A 71 4.24 7.16 10.53
N PHE A 72 3.05 6.60 10.77
CA PHE A 72 2.04 7.23 11.62
C PHE A 72 2.46 7.33 13.09
N GLN A 73 3.24 6.37 13.58
CA GLN A 73 3.82 6.44 14.92
C GLN A 73 4.92 7.50 15.01
N LYS A 74 5.83 7.54 14.02
CA LYS A 74 6.93 8.53 13.93
C LYS A 74 6.41 9.96 13.90
N HIS A 75 5.30 10.18 13.18
CA HIS A 75 4.69 11.50 12.97
C HIS A 75 3.37 11.66 13.73
N ALA A 76 3.25 11.08 14.92
CA ALA A 76 1.98 11.02 15.67
C ALA A 76 1.30 12.38 15.91
N HIS A 77 2.06 13.48 15.87
CA HIS A 77 1.56 14.85 16.06
C HIS A 77 1.76 15.76 14.83
N HIS A 78 2.32 15.23 13.74
CA HIS A 78 2.64 15.99 12.53
C HIS A 78 1.94 15.35 11.32
N LYS A 79 0.63 15.61 11.20
CA LYS A 79 -0.25 15.02 10.19
C LYS A 79 0.30 15.17 8.77
N ARG A 80 0.79 16.36 8.46
CA ARG A 80 1.36 16.70 7.15
C ARG A 80 2.57 15.82 6.83
N ASP A 81 3.50 15.68 7.77
CA ASP A 81 4.71 14.88 7.59
C ASP A 81 4.39 13.39 7.45
N ALA A 82 3.38 12.91 8.19
CA ALA A 82 2.88 11.54 8.03
C ALA A 82 2.32 11.29 6.62
N ILE A 83 1.48 12.20 6.12
CA ILE A 83 0.89 12.09 4.77
C ILE A 83 1.97 12.18 3.69
N LEU A 84 2.93 13.08 3.85
CA LEU A 84 4.05 13.25 2.92
C LEU A 84 4.89 11.98 2.82
N GLU A 85 5.34 11.44 3.95
CA GLU A 85 6.17 10.23 3.95
C GLU A 85 5.40 9.00 3.43
N VAL A 86 4.07 8.95 3.63
CA VAL A 86 3.22 7.94 2.98
C VAL A 86 3.29 8.09 1.45
N PHE A 87 3.10 9.28 0.89
CA PHE A 87 3.17 9.48 -0.55
C PHE A 87 4.56 9.25 -1.13
N GLU A 88 5.63 9.66 -0.46
CA GLU A 88 7.02 9.37 -0.85
C GLU A 88 7.29 7.85 -0.89
N TYR A 89 6.81 7.13 0.12
CA TYR A 89 6.91 5.68 0.13
C TYR A 89 6.08 5.04 -1.00
N LEU A 90 4.82 5.46 -1.16
CA LEU A 90 3.96 5.00 -2.25
C LEU A 90 4.57 5.27 -3.62
N GLU A 91 5.25 6.40 -3.82
CA GLU A 91 5.96 6.75 -5.06
C GLU A 91 6.98 5.67 -5.42
N SER A 92 7.78 5.26 -4.42
CA SER A 92 8.83 4.26 -4.55
C SER A 92 8.36 2.80 -4.64
N GLU A 93 7.06 2.54 -4.49
CA GLU A 93 6.47 1.19 -4.43
C GLU A 93 5.74 0.81 -5.73
N PRO A 94 6.42 0.18 -6.72
CA PRO A 94 5.81 -0.17 -8.01
C PRO A 94 4.85 -1.36 -7.92
N LEU A 95 5.05 -2.27 -6.96
CA LEU A 95 4.19 -3.44 -6.81
C LEU A 95 2.79 -3.04 -6.34
N LEU A 96 2.67 -2.11 -5.39
CA LEU A 96 1.37 -1.58 -5.00
C LEU A 96 0.64 -0.95 -6.20
N ALA A 97 1.36 -0.21 -7.05
CA ALA A 97 0.77 0.38 -8.25
C ALA A 97 0.20 -0.69 -9.18
N ALA A 98 0.97 -1.75 -9.43
CA ALA A 98 0.52 -2.88 -10.23
C ALA A 98 -0.69 -3.61 -9.62
N LEU A 99 -0.73 -3.78 -8.29
CA LEU A 99 -1.83 -4.44 -7.57
C LEU A 99 -3.12 -3.61 -7.51
N LEU A 100 -3.02 -2.28 -7.61
CA LEU A 100 -4.18 -1.38 -7.67
C LEU A 100 -4.69 -1.11 -9.10
N SER A 101 -3.97 -1.63 -10.11
CA SER A 101 -4.41 -1.60 -11.51
C SER A 101 -5.52 -2.61 -11.79
N GLU A 102 -6.03 -2.61 -13.02
CA GLU A 102 -7.01 -3.59 -13.51
C GLU A 102 -6.50 -5.04 -13.49
N ASN A 103 -5.19 -5.24 -13.52
CA ASN A 103 -4.57 -6.56 -13.46
C ASN A 103 -4.39 -7.08 -12.02
N GLY A 104 -4.60 -6.23 -11.00
CA GLY A 104 -4.75 -6.70 -9.61
C GLY A 104 -6.15 -7.24 -9.35
N THR A 105 -6.29 -8.18 -8.41
CA THR A 105 -7.61 -8.74 -8.09
C THR A 105 -8.41 -7.82 -7.18
N LYS A 106 -9.74 -7.92 -7.25
CA LYS A 106 -10.64 -7.18 -6.35
C LYS A 106 -10.40 -7.55 -4.89
N GLU A 107 -10.08 -8.81 -4.61
CA GLU A 107 -9.79 -9.33 -3.29
C GLU A 107 -8.56 -8.65 -2.69
N ILE A 108 -7.49 -8.49 -3.47
CA ILE A 108 -6.28 -7.78 -3.05
C ILE A 108 -6.59 -6.32 -2.75
N GLN A 109 -7.34 -5.64 -3.62
CA GLN A 109 -7.72 -4.24 -3.42
C GLN A 109 -8.63 -4.05 -2.19
N ASN A 110 -9.59 -4.96 -1.99
CA ASN A 110 -10.47 -4.96 -0.82
C ASN A 110 -9.69 -5.20 0.47
N PHE A 111 -8.70 -6.11 0.45
CA PHE A 111 -7.83 -6.32 1.59
C PHE A 111 -7.06 -5.06 1.97
N LEU A 112 -6.46 -4.37 0.97
CA LEU A 112 -5.76 -3.11 1.19
C LEU A 112 -6.67 -2.03 1.79
N ARG A 113 -7.89 -1.89 1.25
CA ARG A 113 -8.90 -0.95 1.75
C ARG A 113 -9.30 -1.25 3.20
N ASN A 114 -9.54 -2.53 3.52
CA ASN A 114 -9.93 -2.95 4.87
C ASN A 114 -8.80 -2.70 5.89
N LYS A 115 -7.55 -2.96 5.50
CA LYS A 115 -6.39 -2.67 6.36
C LYS A 115 -6.20 -1.18 6.59
N LEU A 116 -6.35 -0.35 5.54
CA LEU A 116 -6.35 1.10 5.69
C LEU A 116 -7.45 1.58 6.64
N HIS A 117 -8.66 1.00 6.53
CA HIS A 117 -9.76 1.31 7.44
C HIS A 117 -9.43 1.00 8.90
N ILE A 118 -8.80 -0.15 9.19
CA ILE A 118 -8.39 -0.51 10.56
C ILE A 118 -7.38 0.50 11.13
N ILE A 119 -6.41 0.95 10.32
CA ILE A 119 -5.42 1.96 10.75
C ILE A 119 -6.11 3.30 11.03
N LEU A 120 -7.08 3.69 10.19
CA LEU A 120 -7.82 4.95 10.34
C LEU A 120 -8.78 4.94 11.54
N SER A 121 -9.44 3.81 11.83
CA SER A 121 -10.47 3.69 12.86
C SER A 121 -9.93 3.51 14.29
N THR A 122 -8.68 3.11 14.46
CA THR A 122 -8.09 2.84 15.78
C THR A 122 -7.41 4.07 16.39
N ASP A 123 -6.42 4.65 15.70
CA ASP A 123 -5.50 5.65 16.27
C ASP A 123 -5.54 7.00 15.55
N LEU A 124 -5.75 7.02 14.23
CA LEU A 124 -5.63 8.25 13.44
C LEU A 124 -6.80 9.19 13.61
N GLN A 125 -8.02 8.67 13.72
CA GLN A 125 -9.21 9.51 13.88
C GLN A 125 -9.14 10.37 15.14
N LYS A 126 -8.70 9.80 16.27
CA LYS A 126 -8.55 10.53 17.54
C LYS A 126 -7.40 11.54 17.52
N ARG A 127 -6.33 11.27 16.77
CA ARG A 127 -5.13 12.12 16.71
C ARG A 127 -5.25 13.25 15.69
N PHE A 128 -5.95 13.01 14.58
CA PHE A 128 -5.94 13.87 13.41
C PHE A 128 -7.29 14.49 13.04
N MET A 129 -8.38 14.13 13.74
CA MET A 129 -9.66 14.84 13.63
C MET A 129 -10.00 15.51 14.96
N LYS A 130 -10.08 16.84 14.97
CA LYS A 130 -10.56 17.64 16.10
C LYS A 130 -12.10 17.80 16.11
N LEU A 131 -12.82 16.91 15.45
CA LEU A 131 -14.27 16.97 15.34
C LEU A 131 -14.91 16.30 16.56
N GLN A 132 -15.89 16.96 17.17
CA GLN A 132 -16.76 16.33 18.17
C GLN A 132 -17.82 15.52 17.42
N LEU A 133 -17.59 14.21 17.28
CA LEU A 133 -18.48 13.30 16.57
C LEU A 133 -19.22 12.40 17.56
N ASN A 134 -20.50 12.17 17.32
CA ASN A 134 -21.26 11.13 18.02
C ASN A 134 -20.85 9.72 17.51
N PRO A 135 -21.25 8.63 18.18
CA PRO A 135 -20.82 7.28 17.80
C PRO A 135 -21.14 6.88 16.34
N ILE A 136 -22.29 7.32 15.82
CA ILE A 136 -22.70 7.04 14.44
C ILE A 136 -21.78 7.81 13.48
N GLU A 137 -21.59 9.11 13.72
CA GLU A 137 -20.70 9.94 12.91
C GLU A 137 -19.25 9.46 12.94
N LEU A 138 -18.79 8.93 14.07
CA LEU A 138 -17.46 8.33 14.20
C LEU A 138 -17.30 7.11 13.29
N GLU A 139 -18.30 6.23 13.25
CA GLU A 139 -18.30 5.05 12.37
C GLU A 139 -18.27 5.49 10.88
N TYR A 140 -19.20 6.35 10.47
CA TYR A 140 -19.29 6.78 9.07
C TYR A 140 -18.10 7.64 8.62
N SER A 141 -17.51 8.45 9.50
CA SER A 141 -16.34 9.26 9.12
C SER A 141 -15.09 8.41 8.87
N SER A 142 -14.91 7.30 9.59
CA SER A 142 -13.81 6.37 9.30
C SER A 142 -13.97 5.69 7.93
N ILE A 143 -15.20 5.33 7.55
CA ILE A 143 -15.53 4.77 6.23
C ILE A 143 -15.32 5.83 5.13
N TYR A 144 -15.82 7.05 5.36
CA TYR A 144 -15.65 8.18 4.44
C TYR A 144 -14.17 8.46 4.17
N LEU A 145 -13.35 8.59 5.24
CA LEU A 145 -11.92 8.83 5.12
C LEU A 145 -11.19 7.70 4.41
N THR A 146 -11.49 6.43 4.73
CA THR A 146 -10.90 5.29 4.01
C THR A 146 -11.17 5.40 2.52
N ASN A 147 -12.42 5.65 2.12
CA ASN A 147 -12.78 5.69 0.72
C ASN A 147 -12.18 6.91 0.00
N ALA A 148 -12.15 8.07 0.64
CA ALA A 148 -11.52 9.27 0.11
C ALA A 148 -10.02 9.05 -0.11
N LEU A 149 -9.29 8.61 0.92
CA LEU A 149 -7.84 8.39 0.84
C LEU A 149 -7.49 7.29 -0.16
N PHE A 150 -8.20 6.16 -0.11
CA PHE A 150 -7.95 5.06 -1.04
C PHE A 150 -8.23 5.47 -2.49
N GLY A 151 -9.33 6.20 -2.74
CA GLY A 151 -9.68 6.69 -4.07
C GLY A 151 -8.67 7.68 -4.63
N VAL A 152 -8.17 8.61 -3.79
CA VAL A 152 -7.11 9.55 -4.17
C VAL A 152 -5.82 8.81 -4.53
N CYS A 153 -5.36 7.88 -3.67
CA CYS A 153 -4.17 7.09 -3.94
C CYS A 153 -4.31 6.24 -5.21
N GLN A 154 -5.45 5.58 -5.40
CA GLN A 154 -5.72 4.77 -6.58
C GLN A 154 -5.71 5.61 -7.86
N THR A 155 -6.31 6.80 -7.83
CA THR A 155 -6.34 7.73 -8.98
C THR A 155 -4.94 8.24 -9.32
N TRP A 156 -4.19 8.67 -8.30
CA TRP A 156 -2.81 9.15 -8.47
C TRP A 156 -1.91 8.07 -9.10
N ILE A 157 -2.02 6.83 -8.61
CA ILE A 157 -1.33 5.67 -9.16
C ILE A 157 -1.75 5.40 -10.60
N ALA A 158 -3.05 5.39 -10.89
CA ALA A 158 -3.57 5.13 -12.24
C ALA A 158 -3.13 6.18 -13.26
N HIS A 159 -2.94 7.42 -12.83
CA HIS A 159 -2.38 8.49 -13.66
C HIS A 159 -0.86 8.41 -13.84
N GLY A 160 -0.20 7.40 -13.26
CA GLY A 160 1.24 7.19 -13.36
C GLY A 160 2.04 8.02 -12.36
N LYS A 161 1.42 8.45 -11.25
CA LYS A 161 2.05 9.24 -10.18
C LYS A 161 2.68 10.53 -10.71
N LYS A 162 1.92 11.27 -11.53
CA LYS A 162 2.41 12.48 -12.22
C LYS A 162 2.63 13.64 -11.27
N GLU A 163 1.69 13.82 -10.35
CA GLU A 163 1.78 14.80 -9.27
C GLU A 163 2.81 14.32 -8.24
N SER A 164 3.59 15.25 -7.72
CA SER A 164 4.58 14.98 -6.67
C SER A 164 3.93 14.56 -5.35
N PRO A 165 4.64 13.82 -4.47
CA PRO A 165 4.18 13.56 -3.11
C PRO A 165 3.75 14.83 -2.34
N GLN A 166 4.42 15.95 -2.57
CA GLN A 166 4.10 17.24 -1.95
C GLN A 166 2.75 17.78 -2.44
N GLU A 167 2.50 17.77 -3.76
CA GLU A 167 1.22 18.22 -4.33
C GLU A 167 0.04 17.39 -3.82
N MET A 168 0.21 16.06 -3.74
CA MET A 168 -0.81 15.16 -3.19
C MET A 168 -1.04 15.40 -1.70
N THR A 169 0.02 15.69 -0.95
CA THR A 169 -0.07 16.04 0.47
C THR A 169 -0.82 17.35 0.67
N ASP A 170 -0.49 18.40 -0.11
CA ASP A 170 -1.16 19.69 -0.06
C ASP A 170 -2.65 19.57 -0.36
N PHE A 171 -2.99 18.78 -1.38
CA PHE A 171 -4.37 18.48 -1.71
C PHE A 171 -5.10 17.81 -0.54
N LEU A 172 -4.54 16.76 0.05
CA LEU A 172 -5.18 16.07 1.18
C LEU A 172 -5.31 16.96 2.42
N MET A 173 -4.29 17.76 2.76
CA MET A 173 -4.35 18.70 3.87
C MET A 173 -5.50 19.70 3.69
N LYS A 174 -5.68 20.22 2.46
CA LYS A 174 -6.81 21.09 2.12
C LYS A 174 -8.16 20.39 2.26
N MET A 175 -8.29 19.16 1.76
CA MET A 175 -9.53 18.40 1.84
C MET A 175 -9.90 18.00 3.28
N LEU A 176 -8.91 17.85 4.16
CA LEU A 176 -9.09 17.52 5.57
C LEU A 176 -9.38 18.76 6.44
N GLY A 177 -9.47 19.95 5.84
CA GLY A 177 -9.77 21.19 6.57
C GLY A 177 -8.56 21.79 7.31
N ASP A 178 -7.34 21.32 7.00
CA ASP A 178 -6.09 21.76 7.62
C ASP A 178 -5.24 22.62 6.67
N ALA A 179 -5.87 23.33 5.72
CA ALA A 179 -5.18 24.30 4.86
C ALA A 179 -5.05 25.65 5.59
N ASN A 180 -3.87 25.87 6.16
CA ASN A 180 -3.41 27.07 6.89
C ASN A 180 -4.10 27.34 8.24
#